data_AF-A0A956K4N1-F1
#
_entry.id   AF-A0A956K4N1-F1
#
_cell.length_a   1.000
_cell.length_b   1.000
_cell.length_c   1.000
_cell.angle_alpha   90.00
_cell.angle_beta   90.00
_cell.angle_gamma   90.00
#
_symmetry.space_group_name_H-M   'P 1'
#
loop_
_entity.id
_entity.type
_entity.pdbx_description
1 polymer ?
#
loop_
_entity_poly.entity_id
_entity_poly.type
_entity_poly.pdbx_seq_one_letter_code
_entity_poly.pdbx_strand_id
1 'polypeptide(L)'
;MACRPHSIVLLSCLTLFAPACGDDGSGTDGATNDTGGMDEADTTGDTAADTSDTNSGMSGQELYTSFCSACHGPEGEGSSIAYEIRHPHHEFSRWVVRNGRTSIEFAGQAMPVFSDAVISDADLDLIFAYLDDFPQPDTGEGLYLDYCRNCHGADGNGGVVGKDVKNSPIQDFIENTRQGFGGSNYGSRNLYMPARPASDISDAEIQQIFDYVQTL
;
A
#
# COMPACT_ATOMS: atom_id res chain seq x y z
N MET A 1 -48.24 -42.70 -0.96
CA MET A 1 -47.67 -42.08 0.26
C MET A 1 -47.11 -40.71 -0.10
N ALA A 2 -47.58 -39.67 0.58
CA ALA A 2 -47.16 -38.29 0.42
C ALA A 2 -46.00 -37.95 1.37
N CYS A 3 -45.08 -37.09 0.94
CA CYS A 3 -44.30 -36.25 1.85
C CYS A 3 -43.96 -34.92 1.15
N ARG A 4 -44.30 -33.82 1.83
CA ARG A 4 -44.32 -32.43 1.34
C ARG A 4 -42.99 -31.71 1.66
N PRO A 5 -42.63 -30.62 0.95
CA PRO A 5 -41.46 -29.81 1.26
C PRO A 5 -41.71 -28.88 2.46
N HIS A 6 -40.68 -28.60 3.25
CA HIS A 6 -40.69 -27.57 4.30
C HIS A 6 -40.02 -26.29 3.77
N SER A 7 -40.83 -25.24 3.63
CA SER A 7 -40.38 -23.85 3.50
C SER A 7 -40.02 -23.31 4.88
N ILE A 8 -38.87 -22.66 5.02
CA ILE A 8 -38.52 -21.84 6.19
C ILE A 8 -38.71 -20.38 5.80
N VAL A 9 -39.67 -19.74 6.47
CA VAL A 9 -39.93 -18.30 6.45
C VAL A 9 -39.18 -17.70 7.64
N LEU A 10 -38.24 -16.79 7.39
CA LEU A 10 -37.64 -15.96 8.43
C LEU A 10 -38.34 -14.61 8.45
N LEU A 11 -38.99 -14.34 9.58
CA LEU A 11 -39.87 -13.22 9.85
C LEU A 11 -39.05 -12.01 10.32
N SER A 12 -39.38 -10.87 9.71
CA SER A 12 -38.90 -9.52 9.99
C SER A 12 -39.14 -9.08 11.44
N CYS A 13 -38.22 -8.31 12.02
CA CYS A 13 -38.47 -7.53 13.24
C CYS A 13 -38.02 -6.08 13.02
N LEU A 14 -39.00 -5.23 12.71
CA LEU A 14 -38.89 -3.78 12.63
C LEU A 14 -39.56 -3.22 13.90
N THR A 15 -38.83 -2.45 14.71
CA THR A 15 -39.47 -1.58 15.73
C THR A 15 -38.80 -0.20 15.72
N LEU A 16 -39.61 0.79 15.37
CA LEU A 16 -39.41 2.23 15.60
C LEU A 16 -40.17 2.59 16.88
N PHE A 17 -39.65 3.50 17.72
CA PHE A 17 -40.41 4.59 18.35
C PHE A 17 -39.46 5.53 19.14
N ALA A 18 -39.48 6.82 18.79
CA ALA A 18 -38.95 7.97 19.57
C ALA A 18 -40.07 8.48 20.54
N PRO A 19 -39.91 9.47 21.46
CA PRO A 19 -39.40 10.85 21.20
C PRO A 19 -38.67 11.56 22.37
N ALA A 20 -38.38 12.85 22.16
CA ALA A 20 -37.51 13.79 22.88
C ALA A 20 -38.14 14.56 24.08
N CYS A 21 -37.26 15.16 24.90
CA CYS A 21 -37.38 16.43 25.65
C CYS A 21 -35.91 16.91 25.91
N GLY A 22 -35.45 18.17 25.92
CA GLY A 22 -36.04 19.51 25.91
C GLY A 22 -36.00 20.16 27.30
N ASP A 23 -34.94 20.93 27.64
CA ASP A 23 -34.98 22.16 28.49
C ASP A 23 -33.59 22.86 28.66
N ASP A 24 -33.47 24.06 28.07
CA ASP A 24 -33.32 25.43 28.64
C ASP A 24 -32.21 25.88 29.65
N GLY A 25 -31.60 27.04 29.32
CA GLY A 25 -31.01 28.05 30.24
C GLY A 25 -29.50 28.30 30.08
N SER A 26 -28.98 29.35 29.41
CA SER A 26 -29.03 30.82 29.59
C SER A 26 -28.04 31.42 30.63
N GLY A 27 -27.10 32.23 30.13
CA GLY A 27 -26.46 33.40 30.78
C GLY A 27 -25.15 33.13 31.54
N THR A 28 -24.15 34.02 31.62
CA THR A 28 -23.83 35.36 31.06
C THR A 28 -22.37 35.66 31.41
N ASP A 29 -21.69 36.42 30.54
CA ASP A 29 -20.71 37.50 30.76
C ASP A 29 -19.55 37.37 31.78
N GLY A 30 -18.34 37.75 31.34
CA GLY A 30 -17.29 38.18 32.28
C GLY A 30 -15.88 38.22 31.70
N ALA A 31 -15.57 39.26 30.93
CA ALA A 31 -14.18 39.65 30.67
C ALA A 31 -13.61 40.35 31.91
N THR A 32 -12.43 39.92 32.37
CA THR A 32 -11.47 40.81 33.05
C THR A 32 -10.05 40.41 32.65
N ASN A 33 -9.31 41.39 32.12
CA ASN A 33 -7.86 41.38 31.99
C ASN A 33 -7.24 41.50 33.37
N ASP A 34 -6.15 40.78 33.63
CA ASP A 34 -5.14 41.26 34.56
C ASP A 34 -3.72 41.02 34.02
N THR A 35 -2.89 42.02 34.24
CA THR A 35 -1.54 42.22 33.69
C THR A 35 -0.51 42.12 34.81
N GLY A 36 0.62 41.46 34.53
CA GLY A 36 1.83 41.40 35.38
C GLY A 36 2.38 39.96 35.37
N GLY A 37 3.47 39.60 34.69
CA GLY A 37 4.76 40.27 34.59
C GLY A 37 5.60 39.87 35.79
N MET A 38 6.49 38.86 35.65
CA MET A 38 7.87 38.76 36.18
C MET A 38 8.59 37.58 35.49
N ASP A 39 9.84 37.82 35.10
CA ASP A 39 10.84 36.92 34.55
C ASP A 39 10.98 35.57 35.27
N GLU A 40 11.31 34.51 34.51
CA GLU A 40 12.43 33.59 34.78
C GLU A 40 12.59 32.70 33.54
N ALA A 41 13.83 32.63 33.03
CA ALA A 41 14.22 31.75 31.95
C ALA A 41 14.30 30.31 32.49
N ASP A 42 13.54 29.39 31.90
CA ASP A 42 13.81 27.96 32.04
C ASP A 42 13.88 27.32 30.65
N THR A 43 15.12 27.10 30.24
CA THR A 43 15.47 26.28 29.09
C THR A 43 15.30 24.82 29.51
N THR A 44 14.08 24.32 29.45
CA THR A 44 13.81 22.89 29.30
C THR A 44 13.48 22.70 27.82
N GLY A 45 14.44 22.32 26.98
CA GLY A 45 15.00 20.99 27.07
C GLY A 45 13.91 19.95 26.83
N ASP A 46 13.15 20.10 25.75
CA ASP A 46 12.30 19.02 25.24
C ASP A 46 13.21 17.91 24.70
N THR A 47 13.78 17.13 25.63
CA THR A 47 14.29 15.80 25.35
C THR A 47 13.09 14.88 25.16
N ALA A 48 12.45 14.98 24.00
CA ALA A 48 11.71 13.88 23.41
C ALA A 48 12.71 12.87 22.83
N ALA A 49 13.34 12.11 23.71
CA ALA A 49 14.07 10.90 23.35
C ALA A 49 14.02 9.95 24.54
N ASP A 50 13.13 8.96 24.48
CA ASP A 50 13.51 7.57 24.77
C ASP A 50 12.35 6.63 24.41
N THR A 51 12.14 6.42 23.12
CA THR A 51 11.96 5.06 22.66
C THR A 51 13.26 4.73 21.96
N SER A 52 14.10 3.91 22.58
CA SER A 52 15.22 3.23 21.95
C SER A 52 14.71 2.49 20.70
N ASP A 53 14.64 3.20 19.58
CA ASP A 53 14.39 2.60 18.28
C ASP A 53 15.59 1.71 18.00
N THR A 54 15.38 0.39 18.03
CA THR A 54 16.44 -0.61 17.85
C THR A 54 17.13 -0.48 16.49
N ASN A 55 16.53 0.29 15.58
CA ASN A 55 17.02 0.52 14.23
C ASN A 55 17.73 1.88 14.08
N SER A 56 17.85 2.66 15.18
CA SER A 56 18.45 3.99 15.16
C SER A 56 19.81 4.00 14.46
N GLY A 57 19.91 4.77 13.37
CA GLY A 57 21.16 4.96 12.62
C GLY A 57 21.46 3.88 11.59
N MET A 58 20.59 2.88 11.40
CA MET A 58 20.70 1.94 10.29
C MET A 58 20.37 2.62 8.96
N SER A 59 21.12 2.28 7.92
CA SER A 59 20.81 2.66 6.54
C SER A 59 19.64 1.83 5.97
N GLY A 60 19.03 2.32 4.88
CA GLY A 60 18.01 1.59 4.14
C GLY A 60 18.44 0.20 3.68
N GLN A 61 19.71 0.07 3.28
CA GLN A 61 20.30 -1.22 2.91
C GLN A 61 20.39 -2.19 4.10
N GLU A 62 20.84 -1.73 5.27
CA GLU A 62 20.95 -2.57 6.46
C GLU A 62 19.58 -3.02 6.96
N LEU A 63 18.60 -2.11 6.94
CA LEU A 63 17.20 -2.42 7.24
C LEU A 63 16.64 -3.46 6.25
N TYR A 64 16.80 -3.23 4.94
CA TYR A 64 16.37 -4.17 3.90
C TYR A 64 16.99 -5.56 4.09
N THR A 65 18.30 -5.60 4.33
CA THR A 65 19.05 -6.84 4.54
C THR A 65 18.51 -7.61 5.74
N SER A 66 18.16 -6.91 6.82
CA SER A 66 17.70 -7.51 8.08
C SER A 66 16.28 -8.07 7.99
N PHE A 67 15.39 -7.41 7.24
CA PHE A 67 13.95 -7.72 7.30
C PHE A 67 13.35 -8.30 6.01
N CYS A 68 13.94 -8.01 4.84
CA CYS A 68 13.29 -8.28 3.55
C CYS A 68 14.07 -9.28 2.69
N SER A 69 15.40 -9.21 2.74
CA SER A 69 16.28 -9.89 1.77
C SER A 69 16.15 -11.42 1.73
N ALA A 70 15.82 -12.04 2.87
CA ALA A 70 15.69 -13.49 2.99
C ALA A 70 14.63 -14.09 2.05
N CYS A 71 13.60 -13.32 1.72
CA CYS A 71 12.55 -13.73 0.80
C CYS A 71 12.66 -13.00 -0.54
N HIS A 72 12.92 -11.70 -0.52
CA HIS A 72 12.89 -10.84 -1.70
C HIS A 72 14.21 -10.78 -2.49
N GLY A 73 15.22 -11.56 -2.08
CA GLY A 73 16.54 -11.55 -2.69
C GLY A 73 17.49 -10.55 -2.00
N PRO A 74 18.82 -10.71 -2.13
CA PRO A 74 19.80 -9.77 -1.56
C PRO A 74 19.59 -8.29 -1.93
N GLU A 75 18.99 -8.02 -3.09
CA GLU A 75 18.86 -6.69 -3.67
C GLU A 75 17.43 -6.39 -4.16
N GLY A 76 16.43 -7.17 -3.74
CA GLY A 76 15.04 -6.97 -4.16
C GLY A 76 14.68 -7.56 -5.52
N GLU A 77 15.57 -8.33 -6.15
CA GLU A 77 15.37 -8.97 -7.45
C GLU A 77 14.32 -10.10 -7.44
N GLY A 78 13.78 -10.43 -6.27
CA GLY A 78 12.83 -11.51 -6.06
C GLY A 78 13.51 -12.86 -5.87
N SER A 79 12.69 -13.88 -5.66
CA SER A 79 13.15 -15.26 -5.50
C SER A 79 12.10 -16.26 -5.97
N SER A 80 12.35 -17.55 -5.75
CA SER A 80 11.35 -18.59 -6.00
C SER A 80 10.14 -18.54 -5.04
N ILE A 81 10.19 -17.71 -4.00
CA ILE A 81 9.14 -17.63 -2.96
C ILE A 81 8.55 -16.22 -2.78
N ALA A 82 9.14 -15.19 -3.40
CA ALA A 82 8.66 -13.82 -3.29
C ALA A 82 8.89 -13.03 -4.58
N TYR A 83 8.09 -11.98 -4.76
CA TYR A 83 8.21 -11.07 -5.89
C TYR A 83 9.50 -10.24 -5.79
N GLU A 84 9.96 -9.84 -6.97
CA GLU A 84 10.79 -8.66 -7.18
C GLU A 84 10.07 -7.42 -6.58
N ILE A 85 10.82 -6.50 -5.96
CA ILE A 85 10.29 -5.33 -5.22
C ILE A 85 11.18 -4.06 -5.32
N ARG A 86 12.06 -3.97 -6.32
CA ARG A 86 12.69 -2.71 -6.71
C ARG A 86 11.63 -1.78 -7.29
N HIS A 87 11.95 -0.49 -7.32
CA HIS A 87 11.06 0.59 -7.78
C HIS A 87 9.61 0.49 -7.26
N PRO A 88 9.42 0.21 -5.94
CA PRO A 88 8.11 -0.10 -5.39
C PRO A 88 7.16 1.10 -5.49
N HIS A 89 5.85 0.84 -5.56
CA HIS A 89 4.88 1.89 -5.28
C HIS A 89 4.73 2.06 -3.76
N HIS A 90 5.33 3.11 -3.18
CA HIS A 90 5.57 3.22 -1.73
C HIS A 90 4.32 3.04 -0.87
N GLU A 91 3.22 3.74 -1.18
CA GLU A 91 1.99 3.64 -0.37
C GLU A 91 1.37 2.23 -0.38
N PHE A 92 1.47 1.56 -1.53
CA PHE A 92 0.96 0.20 -1.68
C PHE A 92 1.86 -0.78 -0.95
N SER A 93 3.17 -0.65 -1.12
CA SER A 93 4.17 -1.49 -0.46
C SER A 93 4.11 -1.31 1.06
N ARG A 94 3.96 -0.09 1.56
CA ARG A 94 3.74 0.21 2.97
C ARG A 94 2.49 -0.48 3.49
N TRP A 95 1.36 -0.37 2.77
CA TRP A 95 0.13 -1.08 3.14
C TRP A 95 0.35 -2.61 3.21
N VAL A 96 1.07 -3.18 2.24
CA VAL A 96 1.40 -4.63 2.22
C VAL A 96 2.27 -5.02 3.41
N VAL A 97 3.28 -4.23 3.78
CA VAL A 97 4.15 -4.48 4.94
C VAL A 97 3.34 -4.46 6.25
N ARG A 98 2.40 -3.51 6.39
CA ARG A 98 1.58 -3.38 7.60
C ARG A 98 0.45 -4.40 7.71
N ASN A 99 -0.05 -4.92 6.60
CA ASN A 99 -1.22 -5.82 6.59
C ASN A 99 -0.87 -7.28 6.27
N GLY A 100 0.31 -7.51 5.70
CA GLY A 100 0.67 -8.80 5.12
C GLY A 100 -0.25 -9.18 3.95
N ARG A 101 0.06 -10.28 3.27
CA ARG A 101 -0.83 -10.89 2.26
C ARG A 101 -0.37 -12.29 1.89
N THR A 102 -1.31 -13.13 1.49
CA THR A 102 -0.98 -14.40 0.82
C THR A 102 -0.56 -14.16 -0.62
N SER A 103 0.21 -15.08 -1.18
CA SER A 103 0.54 -15.09 -2.61
C SER A 103 -0.29 -16.12 -3.37
N ILE A 104 -0.80 -15.72 -4.54
CA ILE A 104 -1.44 -16.64 -5.49
C ILE A 104 -0.37 -17.35 -6.35
N GLU A 105 0.69 -16.64 -6.73
CA GLU A 105 1.78 -17.19 -7.54
C GLU A 105 2.73 -18.09 -6.73
N PHE A 106 2.99 -17.72 -5.47
CA PHE A 106 3.90 -18.45 -4.58
C PHE A 106 3.08 -19.25 -3.57
N ALA A 107 2.58 -20.41 -3.99
CA ALA A 107 1.68 -21.23 -3.19
C ALA A 107 2.27 -21.56 -1.81
N GLY A 108 1.49 -21.31 -0.76
CA GLY A 108 1.90 -21.53 0.63
C GLY A 108 2.80 -20.45 1.23
N GLN A 109 3.18 -19.41 0.45
CA GLN A 109 3.93 -18.27 0.93
C GLN A 109 3.01 -17.09 1.26
N ALA A 110 3.41 -16.30 2.25
CA ALA A 110 2.74 -15.07 2.63
C ALA A 110 3.78 -14.02 3.02
N MET A 111 3.51 -12.78 2.64
CA MET A 111 4.21 -11.64 3.22
C MET A 111 3.74 -11.48 4.66
N PRO A 112 4.64 -11.56 5.67
CA PRO A 112 4.27 -11.35 7.06
C PRO A 112 3.94 -9.87 7.33
N VAL A 113 3.32 -9.64 8.48
CA VAL A 113 3.04 -8.29 8.99
C VAL A 113 4.26 -7.78 9.76
N PHE A 114 4.69 -6.56 9.44
CA PHE A 114 5.63 -5.80 10.26
C PHE A 114 4.92 -4.57 10.82
N SER A 115 4.78 -4.50 12.15
CA SER A 115 4.19 -3.33 12.80
C SER A 115 5.16 -2.15 12.81
N ASP A 116 4.62 -0.96 13.04
CA ASP A 116 5.37 0.27 13.31
C ASP A 116 6.40 0.11 14.44
N ALA A 117 6.09 -0.71 15.45
CA ALA A 117 7.01 -1.01 16.56
C ALA A 117 8.24 -1.86 16.15
N VAL A 118 8.23 -2.52 14.98
CA VAL A 118 9.35 -3.35 14.50
C VAL A 118 10.17 -2.60 13.45
N ILE A 119 9.48 -1.96 12.51
CA ILE A 119 10.08 -1.13 11.47
C ILE A 119 9.22 0.13 11.42
N SER A 120 9.78 1.28 11.78
CA SER A 120 9.02 2.54 11.79
C SER A 120 8.63 2.97 10.37
N ASP A 121 7.76 3.96 10.23
CA ASP A 121 7.44 4.46 8.89
C ASP A 121 8.62 5.13 8.20
N ALA A 122 9.48 5.81 8.98
CA ALA A 122 10.72 6.41 8.53
C ALA A 122 11.75 5.35 8.10
N ASP A 123 11.86 4.25 8.83
CA ASP A 123 12.73 3.12 8.44
C ASP A 123 12.27 2.50 7.11
N LEU A 124 10.95 2.34 6.93
CA LEU A 124 10.41 1.88 5.64
C LEU A 124 10.72 2.84 4.49
N ASP A 125 10.69 4.16 4.73
CA ASP A 125 11.08 5.13 3.68
C ASP A 125 12.56 4.99 3.33
N LEU A 126 13.45 4.70 4.30
CA LEU A 126 14.85 4.41 4.02
C LEU A 126 15.01 3.14 3.16
N ILE A 127 14.25 2.09 3.46
CA ILE A 127 14.23 0.86 2.64
C ILE A 127 13.76 1.15 1.22
N PHE A 128 12.68 1.93 1.07
CA PHE A 128 12.16 2.29 -0.24
C PHE A 128 13.16 3.13 -1.04
N ALA A 129 13.81 4.11 -0.42
CA ALA A 129 14.87 4.88 -1.07
C ALA A 129 16.05 4.00 -1.53
N TYR A 130 16.41 2.97 -0.76
CA TYR A 130 17.41 1.98 -1.19
C TYR A 130 16.94 1.15 -2.39
N LEU A 131 15.67 0.74 -2.42
CA LEU A 131 15.10 -0.04 -3.53
C LEU A 131 14.91 0.78 -4.81
N ASP A 132 14.68 2.09 -4.70
CA ASP A 132 14.57 3.02 -5.82
C ASP A 132 15.92 3.33 -6.48
N ASP A 133 17.03 3.21 -5.74
CA ASP A 133 18.38 3.57 -6.24
C ASP A 133 18.94 2.53 -7.24
N PHE A 134 18.31 1.35 -7.34
CA PHE A 134 18.70 0.37 -8.34
C PHE A 134 18.44 0.89 -9.76
N PRO A 135 19.29 0.55 -10.75
CA PRO A 135 19.03 0.92 -12.14
C PRO A 135 17.71 0.32 -12.63
N GLN A 136 16.84 1.17 -13.17
CA GLN A 136 15.64 0.75 -13.87
C GLN A 136 16.01 -0.13 -15.08
N PRO A 137 15.27 -1.22 -15.36
CA PRO A 137 15.46 -2.00 -16.58
C PRO A 137 15.18 -1.16 -17.84
N ASP A 138 15.94 -1.39 -18.91
CA ASP A 138 15.82 -0.66 -20.19
C ASP A 138 15.17 -1.48 -21.31
N THR A 139 14.52 -2.59 -20.94
CA THR A 139 13.80 -3.48 -21.86
C THR A 139 12.35 -3.62 -21.44
N GLY A 140 11.45 -3.80 -22.42
CA GLY A 140 10.02 -4.02 -22.15
C GLY A 140 9.73 -5.20 -21.23
N GLU A 141 10.50 -6.29 -21.35
CA GLU A 141 10.42 -7.43 -20.44
C GLU A 141 10.82 -7.04 -19.01
N GLY A 142 12.00 -6.44 -18.83
CA GLY A 142 12.48 -6.04 -17.52
C GLY A 142 11.52 -5.07 -16.83
N LEU A 143 11.07 -4.04 -17.56
CA LEU A 143 10.10 -3.07 -17.06
C LEU A 143 8.76 -3.72 -16.69
N TYR A 144 8.28 -4.70 -17.46
CA TYR A 144 7.06 -5.42 -17.14
C TYR A 144 7.19 -6.25 -15.85
N LEU A 145 8.31 -6.95 -15.70
CA LEU A 145 8.59 -7.80 -14.53
C LEU A 145 8.68 -6.97 -13.24
N ASP A 146 9.26 -5.78 -13.34
CA ASP A 146 9.47 -4.81 -12.27
C ASP A 146 8.16 -4.11 -11.84
N TYR A 147 7.44 -3.53 -12.82
CA TYR A 147 6.31 -2.65 -12.52
C TYR A 147 4.93 -3.33 -12.53
N CYS A 148 4.75 -4.39 -13.32
CA CYS A 148 3.42 -4.87 -13.72
C CYS A 148 3.13 -6.29 -13.25
N ARG A 149 4.13 -7.19 -13.34
CA ARG A 149 3.97 -8.63 -13.09
C ARG A 149 3.38 -8.93 -11.72
N ASN A 150 3.71 -8.17 -10.68
CA ASN A 150 3.19 -8.40 -9.32
C ASN A 150 1.66 -8.55 -9.31
N CYS A 151 0.97 -7.76 -10.15
CA CYS A 151 -0.48 -7.74 -10.27
C CYS A 151 -0.99 -8.51 -11.49
N HIS A 152 -0.39 -8.29 -12.66
CA HIS A 152 -0.88 -8.81 -13.93
C HIS A 152 -0.35 -10.21 -14.29
N GLY A 153 0.53 -10.78 -13.47
CA GLY A 153 1.13 -12.10 -13.68
C GLY A 153 2.28 -12.05 -14.67
N ALA A 154 3.17 -13.05 -14.65
CA ALA A 154 4.31 -13.11 -15.56
C ALA A 154 3.89 -13.28 -17.04
N ASP A 155 2.68 -13.80 -17.27
CA ASP A 155 2.12 -14.17 -18.57
C ASP A 155 1.16 -13.12 -19.17
N GLY A 156 0.96 -11.99 -18.48
CA GLY A 156 0.05 -10.93 -18.91
C GLY A 156 -1.44 -11.29 -18.86
N ASN A 157 -1.81 -12.49 -18.38
CA ASN A 157 -3.20 -12.96 -18.36
C ASN A 157 -4.01 -12.40 -17.17
N GLY A 158 -3.45 -11.44 -16.44
CA GLY A 158 -4.14 -10.66 -15.42
C GLY A 158 -3.87 -11.08 -13.98
N GLY A 159 -3.08 -12.14 -13.76
CA GLY A 159 -2.60 -12.54 -12.43
C GLY A 159 -3.69 -12.47 -11.35
N VAL A 160 -3.43 -11.70 -10.30
CA VAL A 160 -4.39 -11.53 -9.19
C VAL A 160 -5.53 -10.58 -9.49
N VAL A 161 -5.38 -9.75 -10.53
CA VAL A 161 -6.40 -8.78 -10.97
C VAL A 161 -7.51 -9.48 -11.75
N GLY A 162 -7.18 -10.57 -12.44
CA GLY A 162 -8.11 -11.34 -13.27
C GLY A 162 -8.52 -10.64 -14.57
N LYS A 163 -7.77 -9.61 -14.99
CA LYS A 163 -7.96 -8.87 -16.25
C LYS A 163 -6.68 -8.91 -17.06
N ASP A 164 -6.76 -9.53 -18.23
CA ASP A 164 -5.68 -9.61 -19.21
C ASP A 164 -5.24 -8.21 -19.66
N VAL A 165 -3.93 -8.03 -19.84
CA VAL A 165 -3.33 -6.76 -20.30
C VAL A 165 -2.93 -6.78 -21.77
N LYS A 166 -3.22 -7.88 -22.47
CA LYS A 166 -2.91 -8.11 -23.87
C LYS A 166 -4.08 -7.64 -24.74
N ASN A 167 -3.77 -7.35 -26.00
CA ASN A 167 -4.74 -7.00 -27.04
C ASN A 167 -5.56 -5.74 -26.73
N SER A 168 -5.06 -4.88 -25.84
CA SER A 168 -5.63 -3.56 -25.62
C SER A 168 -5.14 -2.59 -26.71
N PRO A 169 -5.94 -1.58 -27.07
CA PRO A 169 -5.40 -0.44 -27.80
C PRO A 169 -4.28 0.22 -26.98
N ILE A 170 -3.16 0.55 -27.63
CA ILE A 170 -2.01 1.19 -26.95
C ILE A 170 -2.40 2.46 -26.18
N GLN A 171 -3.37 3.24 -26.68
CA GLN A 171 -3.82 4.45 -25.99
C GLN A 171 -4.49 4.13 -24.65
N ASP A 172 -5.33 3.10 -24.61
CA ASP A 172 -5.95 2.63 -23.37
C ASP A 172 -4.87 2.09 -22.41
N PHE A 173 -3.84 1.41 -22.93
CA PHE A 173 -2.72 0.91 -22.13
C PHE A 173 -1.93 2.04 -21.46
N ILE A 174 -1.61 3.10 -22.21
CA ILE A 174 -0.94 4.30 -21.70
C ILE A 174 -1.85 4.99 -20.68
N GLU A 175 -3.11 5.25 -21.03
CA GLU A 175 -4.05 5.95 -20.16
C GLU A 175 -4.25 5.23 -18.81
N ASN A 176 -4.48 3.92 -18.85
CA ASN A 176 -4.67 3.10 -17.66
C ASN A 176 -3.42 3.08 -16.78
N THR A 177 -2.23 2.98 -17.38
CA THR A 177 -0.95 3.02 -16.64
C THR A 177 -0.74 4.38 -15.96
N ARG A 178 -1.11 5.48 -16.62
CA ARG A 178 -0.94 6.84 -16.10
C ARG A 178 -1.96 7.19 -15.03
N GLN A 179 -3.21 6.78 -15.19
CA GLN A 179 -4.29 7.15 -14.27
C GLN A 179 -4.41 6.20 -13.07
N GLY A 180 -4.09 4.92 -13.26
CA GLY A 180 -4.37 3.88 -12.28
C GLY A 180 -5.86 3.74 -11.97
N PHE A 181 -6.18 2.92 -10.98
CA PHE A 181 -7.55 2.66 -10.53
C PHE A 181 -7.60 2.45 -9.02
N GLY A 182 -8.76 2.74 -8.41
CA GLY A 182 -9.05 2.32 -7.04
C GLY A 182 -8.46 3.17 -5.92
N GLY A 183 -7.68 4.22 -6.22
CA GLY A 183 -7.14 5.15 -5.21
C GLY A 183 -6.38 4.39 -4.11
N SER A 184 -6.74 4.60 -2.84
CA SER A 184 -6.10 3.92 -1.70
C SER A 184 -6.72 2.55 -1.35
N ASN A 185 -7.46 1.92 -2.26
CA ASN A 185 -8.08 0.60 -2.03
C ASN A 185 -7.08 -0.57 -2.16
N TYR A 186 -5.94 -0.47 -1.47
CA TYR A 186 -4.82 -1.42 -1.57
C TYR A 186 -5.20 -2.87 -1.24
N GLY A 187 -6.17 -3.05 -0.33
CA GLY A 187 -6.68 -4.37 0.04
C GLY A 187 -7.50 -5.08 -1.05
N SER A 188 -8.05 -4.33 -2.01
CA SER A 188 -8.83 -4.88 -3.12
C SER A 188 -8.00 -4.86 -4.41
N ARG A 189 -6.97 -5.72 -4.51
CA ARG A 189 -6.04 -5.73 -5.65
C ARG A 189 -6.69 -5.93 -7.02
N ASN A 190 -7.89 -6.50 -7.09
CA ASN A 190 -8.66 -6.62 -8.33
C ASN A 190 -9.37 -5.33 -8.78
N LEU A 191 -9.44 -4.33 -7.89
CA LEU A 191 -10.04 -3.01 -8.11
C LEU A 191 -9.01 -1.87 -7.98
N TYR A 192 -7.74 -2.21 -7.76
CA TYR A 192 -6.65 -1.26 -7.55
C TYR A 192 -5.56 -1.48 -8.59
N MET A 193 -5.07 -0.39 -9.17
CA MET A 193 -3.89 -0.34 -10.02
C MET A 193 -3.14 0.96 -9.68
N PRO A 194 -1.86 0.91 -9.28
CA PRO A 194 -1.11 2.13 -9.01
C PRO A 194 -1.00 2.97 -10.29
N ALA A 195 -1.19 4.28 -10.15
CA ALA A 195 -0.81 5.21 -11.20
C ALA A 195 0.72 5.25 -11.31
N ARG A 196 1.24 5.23 -12.53
CA ARG A 196 2.68 5.39 -12.79
C ARG A 196 2.91 6.71 -13.50
N PRO A 197 3.41 7.76 -12.81
CA PRO A 197 3.74 9.02 -13.45
C PRO A 197 4.91 8.86 -14.44
N ALA A 198 5.07 9.85 -15.31
CA ALA A 198 6.18 9.87 -16.29
C ALA A 198 7.57 9.98 -15.62
N SER A 199 7.63 10.31 -14.32
CA SER A 199 8.85 10.27 -13.53
C SER A 199 9.32 8.85 -13.19
N ASP A 200 8.39 7.88 -13.15
CA ASP A 200 8.70 6.48 -12.86
C ASP A 200 9.05 5.77 -14.17
N ILE A 201 8.10 5.78 -15.12
CA ILE A 201 8.26 5.16 -16.44
C ILE A 201 7.76 6.12 -17.51
N SER A 202 8.57 6.42 -18.53
CA SER A 202 8.23 7.29 -19.65
C SER A 202 7.24 6.63 -20.62
N ASP A 203 6.64 7.42 -21.53
CA ASP A 203 5.72 6.87 -22.54
C ASP A 203 6.44 5.93 -23.52
N ALA A 204 7.72 6.18 -23.78
CA ALA A 204 8.54 5.28 -24.61
C ALA A 204 8.77 3.94 -23.91
N GLU A 205 8.98 3.94 -22.59
CA GLU A 205 9.11 2.72 -21.80
C GLU A 205 7.78 1.97 -21.70
N ILE A 206 6.65 2.68 -21.55
CA ILE A 206 5.31 2.07 -21.66
C ILE A 206 5.12 1.40 -23.01
N GLN A 207 5.58 2.01 -24.11
CA GLN A 207 5.51 1.39 -25.43
C GLN A 207 6.33 0.09 -25.48
N GLN A 208 7.51 0.06 -24.87
CA GLN A 208 8.31 -1.18 -24.80
C GLN A 208 7.61 -2.28 -24.00
N ILE A 209 7.00 -1.93 -22.86
CA ILE A 209 6.21 -2.85 -22.04
C ILE A 209 5.05 -3.39 -22.87
N PHE A 210 4.31 -2.51 -23.56
CA PHE A 210 3.19 -2.91 -24.43
C PHE A 210 3.67 -3.89 -25.50
N ASP A 211 4.73 -3.55 -26.23
CA ASP A 211 5.27 -4.40 -27.30
C ASP A 211 5.67 -5.79 -26.76
N TYR A 212 6.28 -5.86 -25.57
CA TYR A 212 6.62 -7.13 -24.91
C TYR A 212 5.37 -7.93 -24.51
N VAL A 213 4.41 -7.31 -23.85
CA VAL A 213 3.18 -7.96 -23.39
C VAL A 213 2.39 -8.58 -24.55
N GLN A 214 2.44 -7.95 -25.73
CA GLN A 214 1.84 -8.50 -26.94
C GLN A 214 2.52 -9.77 -27.48
N THR A 215 3.69 -10.15 -26.96
CA THR A 215 4.40 -11.39 -27.33
C THR A 215 4.10 -12.58 -26.41
N LEU A 216 3.39 -12.37 -25.29
CA LEU A 216 3.06 -13.38 -24.28
C LEU A 216 1.80 -14.20 -24.60
#